data_AF-A0A1G5SDB1-F1
#
_entry.id   AF-A0A1G5SDB1-F1
#
_cell.length_a   1.000
_cell.length_b   1.000
_cell.length_c   1.000
_cell.angle_alpha   90.00
_cell.angle_beta   90.00
_cell.angle_gamma   90.00
#
_symmetry.space_group_name_H-M   'P 1'
#
loop_
_entity.id
_entity.type
_entity.pdbx_description
1 polymer ?
#
loop_
_entity_poly.entity_id
_entity_poly.type
_entity_poly.pdbx_seq_one_letter_code
_entity_poly.pdbx_strand_id
1 'polypeptide(L)'
;MNLRAILAGRRIPNYYKFADKLSPAEYIEQASRKEIYDPILTFQLSNDFQVTRLMHKYLPEDKKSLGHVTLLDWNNIFYSRHFLF
;
A
#
# COMPACT_ATOMS: atom_id res chain seq x y z
N MET A 1 -11.42 -19.47 9.90
CA MET A 1 -10.90 -19.39 8.51
C MET A 1 -9.37 -19.52 8.56
N ASN A 2 -8.75 -20.38 7.74
CA ASN A 2 -7.29 -20.58 7.67
C ASN A 2 -6.70 -19.83 6.47
N LEU A 3 -6.82 -18.49 6.47
CA LEU A 3 -6.34 -17.63 5.39
C LEU A 3 -4.86 -17.32 5.58
N ARG A 4 -4.09 -17.35 4.49
CA ARG A 4 -2.65 -17.11 4.50
C ARG A 4 -2.29 -15.63 4.66
N ALA A 5 -2.96 -14.77 3.90
CA ALA A 5 -2.71 -13.34 3.86
C ALA A 5 -3.91 -12.61 3.26
N ILE A 6 -3.98 -11.31 3.49
CA ILE A 6 -4.86 -10.38 2.77
C ILE A 6 -3.98 -9.58 1.80
N LEU A 7 -4.40 -9.49 0.54
CA LEU A 7 -3.79 -8.60 -0.46
C LEU A 7 -4.77 -7.50 -0.82
N ALA A 8 -4.31 -6.25 -0.80
CA ALA A 8 -5.16 -5.10 -1.09
C ALA A 8 -4.45 -4.11 -2.04
N GLY A 9 -5.09 -3.82 -3.18
CA GLY A 9 -4.73 -2.67 -4.02
C GLY A 9 -5.41 -1.41 -3.48
N ARG A 10 -4.64 -0.36 -3.15
CA ARG A 10 -5.16 0.90 -2.59
C ARG A 10 -4.54 2.12 -3.26
N ARG A 11 -5.33 3.20 -3.35
CA ARG A 11 -4.90 4.48 -3.92
C ARG A 11 -4.06 5.26 -2.90
N ILE A 12 -3.20 6.15 -3.40
CA ILE A 12 -2.46 7.16 -2.62
C ILE A 12 -3.00 8.57 -2.94
N PRO A 13 -4.18 8.94 -2.41
CA PRO A 13 -4.94 10.10 -2.87
C PRO A 13 -4.26 11.45 -2.60
N ASN A 14 -3.28 11.52 -1.69
CA ASN A 14 -2.55 12.76 -1.44
C ASN A 14 -1.26 12.89 -2.27
N TYR A 15 -0.88 11.89 -3.06
CA TYR A 15 0.41 11.89 -3.78
C TYR A 15 0.56 13.07 -4.74
N TYR A 16 -0.50 13.51 -5.42
CA TYR A 16 -0.45 14.69 -6.31
C TYR A 16 0.09 15.95 -5.63
N LYS A 17 -0.06 16.10 -4.30
CA LYS A 17 0.45 17.27 -3.55
C LYS A 17 1.98 17.28 -3.43
N PHE A 18 2.61 16.14 -3.63
CA PHE A 18 4.05 15.92 -3.45
C PHE A 18 4.74 15.48 -4.75
N ALA A 19 3.97 15.18 -5.80
CA ALA A 19 4.47 14.63 -7.07
C ALA A 19 5.49 15.53 -7.78
N ASP A 20 5.50 16.83 -7.50
CA ASP A 20 6.49 17.77 -8.04
C ASP A 20 7.86 17.69 -7.35
N LYS A 21 7.92 17.06 -6.16
CA LYS A 21 9.10 17.04 -5.28
C LYS A 21 9.60 15.63 -4.95
N LEU A 22 8.69 14.66 -4.92
CA LEU A 22 8.96 13.29 -4.50
C LEU A 22 8.49 12.34 -5.59
N SER A 23 9.29 11.31 -5.85
CA SER A 23 8.83 10.11 -6.54
C SER A 23 7.77 9.38 -5.69
N PRO A 24 6.94 8.49 -6.28
CA PRO A 24 5.95 7.78 -5.49
C PRO A 24 6.60 6.79 -4.50
N ALA A 25 7.81 6.32 -4.79
CA ALA A 25 8.58 5.47 -3.89
C ALA A 25 9.03 6.26 -2.64
N GLU A 26 9.62 7.45 -2.82
CA GLU A 26 10.01 8.33 -1.71
C GLU A 26 8.79 8.75 -0.88
N TYR A 27 7.66 9.03 -1.55
CA TYR A 27 6.41 9.35 -0.87
C TYR A 27 5.95 8.23 0.06
N ILE A 28 5.99 6.98 -0.41
CA ILE A 28 5.62 5.80 0.39
C ILE A 28 6.58 5.62 1.57
N GLU A 29 7.88 5.83 1.35
CA GLU A 29 8.90 5.74 2.40
C GLU A 29 8.68 6.80 3.49
N GLN A 30 8.44 8.05 3.11
CA GLN A 30 8.15 9.10 4.08
C GLN A 30 6.83 8.86 4.82
N ALA A 31 5.82 8.29 4.15
CA ALA A 31 4.59 7.88 4.80
C ALA A 31 4.80 6.74 5.80
N SER A 32 5.68 5.77 5.53
CA SER A 32 6.02 4.69 6.46
C SER A 32 6.82 5.17 7.66
N ARG A 33 7.64 6.22 7.49
CA ARG A 33 8.33 6.96 8.55
C ARG A 33 7.43 7.93 9.33
N LYS A 34 6.15 8.05 8.95
CA LYS A 34 5.16 8.99 9.52
C LYS A 34 5.51 10.48 9.31
N GLU A 35 6.35 10.79 8.34
CA GLU A 35 6.73 12.16 7.96
C GLU A 35 5.66 12.79 7.05
N ILE A 36 4.99 11.96 6.25
CA ILE A 36 3.85 12.35 5.40
C ILE A 36 2.59 11.63 5.86
N TYR A 37 1.49 12.38 5.86
CA TYR A 37 0.16 11.82 6.08
C TYR A 37 -0.60 11.60 4.76
N ASP A 38 -0.93 10.33 4.49
CA ASP A 38 -1.92 9.94 3.49
C ASP A 38 -3.05 9.17 4.17
N PRO A 39 -4.32 9.59 4.01
CA PRO A 39 -5.42 9.01 4.78
C PRO A 39 -5.63 7.52 4.50
N ILE A 40 -5.25 7.02 3.32
CA ILE A 40 -5.40 5.61 2.97
C ILE A 40 -4.13 4.86 3.35
N LEU A 41 -2.97 5.30 2.86
CA LEU A 41 -1.72 4.59 3.08
C LEU A 41 -1.33 4.58 4.57
N THR A 42 -1.40 5.73 5.26
CA THR A 42 -1.07 5.80 6.70
C THR A 42 -2.02 4.92 7.53
N PHE A 43 -3.31 4.87 7.19
CA PHE A 43 -4.26 3.97 7.87
C PHE A 43 -3.90 2.50 7.69
N GLN A 44 -3.57 2.07 6.46
CA GLN A 44 -3.20 0.68 6.18
C GLN A 44 -1.92 0.29 6.90
N LEU A 45 -0.88 1.12 6.84
CA LEU A 45 0.39 0.90 7.53
C LEU A 45 0.23 0.83 9.06
N SER A 46 -0.73 1.59 9.61
CA SER A 46 -1.07 1.55 11.04
C SER A 46 -1.82 0.29 11.46
N ASN A 47 -2.30 -0.51 10.50
CA ASN A 47 -2.95 -1.81 10.71
C ASN A 47 -2.04 -2.98 10.27
N ASP A 48 -0.72 -2.80 10.37
CA ASP A 48 0.32 -3.78 10.07
C ASP A 48 0.42 -4.25 8.60
N PHE A 49 -0.33 -3.62 7.68
CA PHE A 49 -0.11 -3.86 6.25
C PHE A 49 1.26 -3.35 5.83
N GLN A 50 1.93 -4.10 4.95
CA GLN A 50 3.20 -3.69 4.34
C GLN A 50 2.99 -3.38 2.85
N VAL A 51 3.72 -2.40 2.32
CA VAL A 51 3.72 -2.14 0.88
C VAL A 51 4.64 -3.14 0.19
N THR A 52 4.08 -3.98 -0.67
CA THR A 52 4.85 -5.01 -1.42
C THR A 52 5.20 -4.58 -2.83
N ARG A 53 4.36 -3.74 -3.44
CA ARG A 53 4.58 -3.26 -4.81
C ARG A 53 3.91 -1.90 -5.05
N LEU A 54 4.57 -1.07 -5.85
CA LEU A 54 3.97 0.10 -6.47
C LEU A 54 3.54 -0.26 -7.90
N MET A 55 2.27 -0.02 -8.24
CA MET A 55 1.72 -0.25 -9.57
C MET A 55 1.53 1.09 -10.27
N HIS A 56 2.24 1.28 -11.38
CA HIS A 56 2.18 2.50 -12.19
C HIS A 56 1.05 2.41 -13.22
N LYS A 57 0.36 3.54 -13.46
CA LYS A 57 -0.69 3.68 -14.48
C LYS A 57 -1.81 2.63 -14.38
N TYR A 58 -2.04 2.11 -13.18
CA TYR A 58 -3.04 1.07 -12.94
C TYR A 58 -4.46 1.62 -13.09
N LEU A 59 -4.66 2.89 -12.70
CA LEU A 59 -5.93 3.60 -12.88
C LEU A 59 -5.67 4.99 -13.49
N PRO A 60 -5.46 5.09 -14.81
CA PRO A 60 -5.02 6.33 -15.47
C PRO A 60 -5.94 7.53 -15.26
N GLU A 61 -7.23 7.28 -15.01
CA GLU A 61 -8.25 8.30 -14.76
C GLU A 61 -8.11 8.98 -13.39
N ASP A 62 -7.33 8.39 -12.47
CA ASP A 62 -7.08 8.93 -11.15
C ASP A 62 -6.03 10.04 -11.18
N LYS A 63 -6.52 11.27 -11.37
CA LYS A 63 -5.69 12.48 -11.35
C LYS A 63 -5.04 12.77 -9.99
N LYS A 64 -5.57 12.24 -8.88
CA LYS A 64 -5.05 12.51 -7.52
C LYS A 64 -3.89 11.59 -7.13
N SER A 65 -3.88 10.34 -7.60
CA SER A 65 -2.72 9.45 -7.43
C SER A 65 -1.80 9.43 -8.66
N LEU A 66 -2.13 10.19 -9.71
CA LEU A 66 -1.46 10.11 -11.01
C LEU A 66 -1.47 8.67 -11.58
N GLY A 67 -2.56 7.95 -11.32
CA GLY A 67 -2.75 6.54 -11.69
C GLY A 67 -1.88 5.53 -10.93
N HIS A 68 -1.28 5.91 -9.80
CA HIS A 68 -0.51 5.01 -8.95
C HIS A 68 -1.38 4.30 -7.91
N VAL A 69 -1.12 3.01 -7.71
CA VAL A 69 -1.77 2.17 -6.70
C VAL A 69 -0.69 1.42 -5.92
N THR A 70 -0.84 1.32 -4.61
CA THR A 70 -0.01 0.46 -3.77
C THR A 70 -0.67 -0.91 -3.64
N LEU A 71 0.12 -1.97 -3.78
CA LEU A 71 -0.24 -3.31 -3.35
C LEU A 71 0.25 -3.51 -1.92
N LEU A 72 -0.67 -3.85 -1.04
CA LEU A 72 -0.45 -4.05 0.37
C LEU A 72 -0.67 -5.51 0.72
N ASP A 73 0.16 -6.08 1.60
CA ASP A 73 -0.07 -7.39 2.19
C ASP A 73 -0.22 -7.31 3.72
N TRP A 74 -1.10 -8.15 4.25
CA TRP A 74 -1.17 -8.42 5.68
C TRP A 74 -1.02 -9.93 5.88
N ASN A 75 0.05 -10.32 6.58
CA ASN A 75 0.38 -11.72 6.80
C ASN A 75 -0.29 -12.25 8.06
N ASN A 76 -1.05 -13.34 7.91
CA ASN A 76 -1.67 -13.99 9.04
C ASN A 76 -0.65 -14.88 9.76
N ILE A 77 -0.15 -14.43 10.92
CA ILE A 77 0.81 -15.18 11.73
C ILE A 77 0.23 -16.50 12.27
N PHE A 78 -1.10 -16.66 12.30
CA PHE A 78 -1.78 -17.87 12.74
C PHE A 78 -2.09 -18.85 11.59
N TYR A 79 -1.67 -18.55 10.36
CA TYR A 79 -1.84 -19.47 9.24
C TYR A 79 -1.05 -20.76 9.47
N SER A 80 -1.75 -21.89 9.43
CA SER A 80 -1.13 -23.22 9.57
C SER A 80 -1.34 -24.04 8.31
N ARG A 81 -0.24 -24.42 7.65
CA ARG A 81 -0.28 -25.28 6.46
C ARG A 81 -0.41 -26.73 6.92
N HIS A 82 -1.60 -27.31 6.76
CA HIS A 82 -1.78 -28.76 6.92
C HIS A 82 -1.22 -29.45 5.68
N PHE A 83 -0.17 -30.25 5.86
CA PHE A 83 0.27 -31.21 4.85
C PHE A 83 -0.51 -32.52 5.09
N LEU A 84 -1.36 -32.89 4.13
CA LEU A 84 -1.88 -34.25 4.04
C LEU A 84 -0.81 -35.07 3.31
N PHE A 85 -0.15 -35.95 4.06
CA PHE A 85 0.67 -37.02 3.50
C PHE A 85 -0.22 -38.22 3.17
#